data_AF-A0A315UZP9-F1
#
_entry.id   AF-A0A315UZP9-F1
#
_cell.length_a   1.000
_cell.length_b   1.000
_cell.length_c   1.000
_cell.angle_alpha   90.00
_cell.angle_beta   90.00
_cell.angle_gamma   90.00
#
_symmetry.space_group_name_H-M   'P 1'
#
loop_
_entity.id
_entity.type
_entity.pdbx_description
1 polymer ?
#
loop_
_entity_poly.entity_id
_entity_poly.type
_entity_poly.pdbx_seq_one_letter_code
_entity_poly.pdbx_strand_id
1 'polypeptide(L)'
;MKAVAARGACAAECISEMKLTGLNKRSKENKIVLTENIPDDISLHVDGRHHIPLSVGFQSLLEQAKLSVEVVSSVWDLNAWDLEPTPGTAAQGQLLFQRLLRLKSRGVKLKIASSLTNSSELKALAAHNAQVRFVNMTALTKGGLHSSFWIVDRTHIYIGSAEMDWRSLSKRKELGVVVYNCSCLALDLHRVFSFYWQLHDRDYIPSIWSKRVTALYGKHEALELQLNTTPATAYLSTSPEHFCPKDRTGDLDAIHQVIQTAKTFIFISVTDYLPLVKRSFRGTSVTRYWSPIDELIREAVVLRGVKVRLLISFWKKTHPLTFNFVTSLKTLCMQLHNCSLEVRFFSHKEQKEDFQLGLNHNKYMVTDNAVYLGTHDWVGSDFAINAGVGLVVRMKDSTKDTGATILEHIKASFERDWRSRYAKNLQKSKDQQGKYRLLQWSKSQWETKEEKEWNNPL
;
A
#
# COMPACT_ATOMS: atom_id res chain seq x y z
N MET A 1 -7.59 -10.95 34.07
CA MET A 1 -6.42 -10.29 34.70
C MET A 1 -5.15 -10.31 33.83
N LYS A 2 -4.81 -11.39 33.09
CA LYS A 2 -3.62 -11.42 32.20
C LYS A 2 -3.63 -10.42 31.03
N ALA A 3 -4.79 -10.16 30.41
CA ALA A 3 -4.91 -9.19 29.31
C ALA A 3 -4.75 -7.71 29.72
N VAL A 4 -5.01 -7.37 30.99
CA VAL A 4 -4.81 -6.00 31.51
C VAL A 4 -3.32 -5.75 31.82
N ALA A 5 -2.59 -6.78 32.24
CA ALA A 5 -1.14 -6.72 32.45
C ALA A 5 -0.37 -6.56 31.12
N ALA A 6 -0.80 -7.24 30.05
CA ALA A 6 -0.19 -7.12 28.71
C ALA A 6 -0.37 -5.73 28.09
N ARG A 7 -1.56 -5.12 28.23
CA ARG A 7 -1.82 -3.73 27.79
C ARG A 7 -0.91 -2.71 28.48
N GLY A 8 -0.56 -2.94 29.75
CA GLY A 8 0.40 -2.11 30.48
C GLY A 8 1.84 -2.29 30.00
N ALA A 9 2.21 -3.50 29.55
CA ALA A 9 3.57 -3.83 29.13
C ALA A 9 3.98 -3.20 27.78
N CYS A 10 3.13 -3.26 26.73
CA CYS A 10 3.45 -2.64 25.44
C CYS A 10 3.45 -1.11 25.50
N ALA A 11 2.52 -0.52 26.25
CA ALA A 11 2.52 0.91 26.53
C ALA A 11 3.77 1.31 27.33
N ALA A 12 4.18 0.51 28.31
CA ALA A 12 5.42 0.71 29.05
C ALA A 12 6.67 0.53 28.18
N GLU A 13 6.68 -0.40 27.22
CA GLU A 13 7.79 -0.62 26.30
C GLU A 13 7.93 0.56 25.33
N CYS A 14 6.83 1.02 24.72
CA CYS A 14 6.82 2.25 23.93
C CYS A 14 7.26 3.47 24.76
N ILE A 15 6.72 3.65 25.97
CA ILE A 15 7.11 4.75 26.87
C ILE A 15 8.58 4.65 27.29
N SER A 16 9.10 3.44 27.50
CA SER A 16 10.50 3.21 27.87
C SER A 16 11.44 3.51 26.70
N GLU A 17 11.11 3.07 25.48
CA GLU A 17 11.87 3.38 24.27
C GLU A 17 11.78 4.87 23.91
N MET A 18 10.62 5.53 24.11
CA MET A 18 10.48 6.98 23.94
C MET A 18 11.36 7.75 24.92
N LYS A 19 11.48 7.29 26.18
CA LYS A 19 12.39 7.86 27.18
C LYS A 19 13.86 7.65 26.80
N LEU A 20 14.22 6.45 26.32
CA LEU A 20 15.58 6.13 25.86
C LEU A 20 15.99 6.90 24.60
N THR A 21 15.04 7.28 23.75
CA THR A 21 15.28 8.03 22.50
C THR A 21 15.14 9.55 22.66
N GLY A 22 14.90 10.06 23.86
CA GLY A 22 14.80 11.50 24.12
C GLY A 22 13.54 12.17 23.57
N LEU A 23 12.50 11.40 23.21
CA LEU A 23 11.24 11.93 22.70
C LEU A 23 10.39 12.46 23.88
N ASN A 24 10.34 13.79 24.00
CA ASN A 24 9.72 14.47 25.14
C ASN A 24 8.18 14.44 25.08
N LYS A 25 7.54 14.17 26.23
CA LYS A 25 6.11 13.90 26.39
C LYS A 25 5.26 15.18 26.32
N ARG A 26 5.08 15.75 25.13
CA ARG A 26 3.94 16.66 24.88
C ARG A 26 2.86 15.85 24.18
N SER A 27 1.84 15.46 24.93
CA SER A 27 0.64 14.75 24.47
C SER A 27 -0.16 15.62 23.51
N LYS A 28 0.33 15.77 22.28
CA LYS A 28 -0.51 16.18 21.17
C LYS A 28 -1.37 14.98 20.79
N GLU A 29 -2.64 15.25 20.52
CA GLU A 29 -3.58 14.25 20.06
C GLU A 29 -3.08 13.57 18.77
N ASN A 30 -3.23 12.25 18.66
CA ASN A 30 -2.88 11.56 17.42
C ASN A 30 -3.89 11.93 16.34
N LYS A 31 -3.38 12.44 15.23
CA LYS A 31 -4.21 12.86 14.10
C LYS A 31 -3.93 11.97 12.91
N ILE A 32 -4.95 11.37 12.33
CA ILE A 32 -4.89 10.65 11.07
C ILE A 32 -5.63 11.45 9.99
N VAL A 33 -5.02 11.53 8.81
CA VAL A 33 -5.58 12.24 7.66
C VAL A 33 -5.46 11.37 6.43
N LEU A 34 -6.53 11.26 5.66
CA LEU A 34 -6.54 10.65 4.35
C LEU A 34 -5.76 11.54 3.37
N THR A 35 -4.79 10.98 2.68
CA THR A 35 -4.06 11.64 1.61
C THR A 35 -4.37 10.97 0.29
N GLU A 36 -4.67 11.77 -0.73
CA GLU A 36 -5.03 11.27 -2.04
C GLU A 36 -4.35 12.08 -3.13
N ASN A 37 -3.89 11.40 -4.18
CA ASN A 37 -3.66 12.06 -5.47
C ASN A 37 -4.80 11.69 -6.42
N ILE A 38 -5.45 12.69 -7.02
CA ILE A 38 -6.41 12.50 -8.10
C ILE A 38 -5.84 13.22 -9.31
N PRO A 39 -5.52 12.50 -10.40
CA PRO A 39 -5.01 13.11 -11.62
C PRO A 39 -5.96 14.17 -12.18
N ASP A 40 -5.42 15.27 -12.70
CA ASP A 40 -6.22 16.41 -13.21
C ASP A 40 -7.17 16.04 -14.37
N ASP A 41 -6.83 15.00 -15.14
CA ASP A 41 -7.66 14.46 -16.22
C ASP A 41 -8.80 13.55 -15.71
N ILE A 42 -8.80 13.22 -14.42
CA ILE A 42 -9.86 12.48 -13.74
C ILE A 42 -10.75 13.44 -12.94
N SER A 43 -11.89 13.81 -13.53
CA SER A 43 -12.91 14.60 -12.87
C SER A 43 -13.76 13.73 -11.92
N LEU A 44 -13.48 13.83 -10.62
CA LEU A 44 -14.26 13.24 -9.54
C LEU A 44 -14.87 14.34 -8.66
N HIS A 45 -16.06 14.10 -8.11
CA HIS A 45 -16.65 15.01 -7.15
C HIS A 45 -15.85 14.97 -5.85
N VAL A 46 -15.11 16.03 -5.55
CA VAL A 46 -14.28 16.13 -4.36
C VAL A 46 -15.02 16.96 -3.31
N ASP A 47 -15.57 16.29 -2.31
CA ASP A 47 -15.97 16.96 -1.07
C ASP A 47 -14.68 17.30 -0.31
N GLY A 48 -14.20 18.54 -0.47
CA GLY A 48 -12.92 19.05 0.05
C GLY A 48 -12.77 19.05 1.58
N ARG A 49 -13.63 18.32 2.31
CA ARG A 49 -13.62 18.21 3.78
C ARG A 49 -12.89 16.98 4.30
N HIS A 50 -12.58 15.98 3.46
CA HIS A 50 -12.25 14.62 3.94
C HIS A 50 -10.87 14.08 3.55
N HIS A 51 -10.11 14.76 2.69
CA HIS A 51 -8.74 14.39 2.33
C HIS A 51 -7.88 15.62 2.08
N ILE A 52 -6.56 15.43 2.12
CA ILE A 52 -5.59 16.42 1.64
C ILE A 52 -4.85 15.86 0.41
N PRO A 53 -4.38 16.71 -0.50
CA PRO A 53 -3.53 16.26 -1.61
C PRO A 53 -2.28 15.54 -1.08
N LEU A 54 -1.86 14.47 -1.77
CA LEU A 54 -0.68 13.69 -1.39
C LEU A 54 0.58 14.56 -1.26
N SER A 55 0.79 15.50 -2.20
CA SER A 55 1.89 16.44 -2.19
C SER A 55 1.90 17.32 -0.93
N VAL A 56 0.73 17.78 -0.47
CA VAL A 56 0.56 18.54 0.77
C VAL A 56 0.88 17.68 1.99
N GLY A 57 0.48 16.40 1.98
CA GLY A 57 0.82 15.44 3.03
C GLY A 57 2.33 15.29 3.21
N PHE A 58 3.07 15.05 2.12
CA PHE A 58 4.53 14.94 2.14
C PHE A 58 5.22 16.25 2.52
N GLN A 59 4.74 17.39 2.03
CA GLN A 59 5.28 18.69 2.42
C GLN A 59 5.11 18.95 3.92
N SER A 60 3.93 18.66 4.47
CA SER A 60 3.64 18.80 5.90
C SER A 60 4.54 17.91 6.77
N LEU A 61 4.81 16.67 6.33
CA LEU A 61 5.75 15.77 7.00
C LEU A 61 7.17 16.35 7.02
N LEU A 62 7.66 16.84 5.88
CA LEU A 62 8.99 17.46 5.77
C LEU A 62 9.11 18.74 6.59
N GLU A 63 8.05 19.55 6.68
CA GLU A 63 8.02 20.76 7.51
C GLU A 63 8.12 20.43 9.00
N GLN A 64 7.51 19.34 9.44
CA GLN A 64 7.58 18.89 10.83
C GLN A 64 8.91 18.23 11.22
N ALA A 65 9.70 17.76 10.24
CA ALA A 65 10.96 17.07 10.49
C ALA A 65 12.02 17.97 11.16
N LYS A 66 12.58 17.48 12.27
CA LYS A 66 13.62 18.15 13.07
C LYS A 66 14.88 17.33 13.24
N LEU A 67 14.79 16.00 13.20
CA LEU A 67 15.90 15.09 13.50
C LEU A 67 16.19 14.14 12.34
N SER A 68 15.16 13.46 11.83
CA SER A 68 15.34 12.46 10.79
C SER A 68 14.08 12.19 9.97
N VAL A 69 14.31 11.88 8.69
CA VAL A 69 13.31 11.33 7.77
C VAL A 69 13.83 9.98 7.28
N GLU A 70 13.02 8.95 7.44
CA GLU A 70 13.30 7.58 6.97
C GLU A 70 12.26 7.24 5.90
N VAL A 71 12.70 6.86 4.70
CA VAL A 71 11.84 6.60 3.54
C VAL A 71 12.11 5.20 2.99
N VAL A 72 11.05 4.47 2.70
CA VAL A 72 11.09 3.23 1.91
C VAL A 72 10.28 3.45 0.65
N SER A 73 10.86 3.13 -0.50
CA SER A 73 10.19 3.17 -1.80
C SER A 73 10.89 2.23 -2.78
N SER A 74 10.09 1.60 -3.63
CA SER A 74 10.47 0.76 -4.77
C SER A 74 11.12 1.58 -5.89
N VAL A 75 10.52 2.72 -6.22
CA VAL A 75 10.83 3.62 -7.33
C VAL A 75 11.41 4.93 -6.78
N TRP A 76 12.33 5.54 -7.53
CA TRP A 76 12.94 6.85 -7.28
C TRP A 76 13.12 7.60 -8.61
N ASP A 77 12.01 8.21 -9.03
CA ASP A 77 11.81 8.95 -10.28
C ASP A 77 10.91 10.18 -10.04
N LEU A 78 11.33 11.08 -9.15
CA LEU A 78 10.62 12.31 -8.80
C LEU A 78 10.78 13.44 -9.82
N ASN A 79 11.81 13.39 -10.67
CA ASN A 79 12.05 14.34 -11.73
C ASN A 79 11.60 13.75 -13.08
N ALA A 80 10.62 14.36 -13.72
CA ALA A 80 10.20 13.98 -15.08
C ALA A 80 11.21 14.50 -16.15
N TRP A 81 12.51 14.20 -16.00
CA TRP A 81 13.56 14.66 -16.92
C TRP A 81 13.37 14.15 -18.35
N ASP A 82 12.72 13.00 -18.49
CA ASP A 82 12.51 12.36 -19.79
C ASP A 82 11.32 12.93 -20.57
N LEU A 83 10.59 13.90 -20.01
CA LEU A 83 9.46 14.57 -20.66
C LEU A 83 9.80 16.02 -20.98
N GLU A 84 9.94 16.33 -22.26
CA GLU A 84 10.05 17.72 -22.76
C GLU A 84 8.79 18.13 -23.54
N PRO A 85 8.12 19.24 -23.14
CA PRO A 85 8.38 20.06 -21.96
C PRO A 85 7.96 19.32 -20.68
N THR A 86 8.66 19.58 -19.57
CA THR A 86 8.29 19.02 -18.26
C THR A 86 6.84 19.41 -17.97
N PRO A 87 5.92 18.43 -17.79
CA PRO A 87 4.54 18.76 -17.52
C PRO A 87 4.48 19.66 -16.28
N GLY A 88 3.73 20.77 -16.31
CA GLY A 88 3.55 21.61 -15.10
C GLY A 88 3.03 20.83 -13.89
N THR A 89 2.40 19.68 -14.16
CA THR A 89 1.92 18.69 -13.18
C THR A 89 3.05 17.86 -12.53
N ALA A 90 4.20 17.66 -13.18
CA ALA A 90 5.38 16.99 -12.62
C ALA A 90 6.17 17.88 -11.65
N ALA A 91 5.85 19.18 -11.57
CA ALA A 91 6.52 20.14 -10.69
C ALA A 91 6.47 19.74 -9.20
N GLN A 92 5.43 19.01 -8.78
CA GLN A 92 5.32 18.54 -7.39
C GLN A 92 6.38 17.49 -7.03
N GLY A 93 6.71 16.59 -7.96
CA GLY A 93 7.79 15.63 -7.78
C GLY A 93 9.15 16.33 -7.66
N GLN A 94 9.44 17.25 -8.58
CA GLN A 94 10.67 18.03 -8.54
C GLN A 94 10.79 18.88 -7.27
N LEU A 95 9.71 19.52 -6.84
CA LEU A 95 9.67 20.29 -5.60
C LEU A 95 9.93 19.41 -4.37
N LEU A 96 9.34 18.22 -4.33
CA LEU A 96 9.59 17.24 -3.27
C LEU A 96 11.05 16.83 -3.24
N PHE A 97 11.62 16.48 -4.40
CA PHE A 97 13.02 16.11 -4.55
C PHE A 97 13.96 17.22 -4.06
N GLN A 98 13.72 18.48 -4.45
CA GLN A 98 14.48 19.63 -3.98
C GLN A 98 14.40 19.80 -2.46
N ARG A 99 13.23 19.57 -1.84
CA ARG A 99 13.08 19.62 -0.38
C ARG A 99 13.88 18.50 0.31
N LEU A 100 13.90 17.30 -0.26
CA LEU A 100 14.70 16.18 0.26
C LEU A 100 16.20 16.50 0.24
N LEU A 101 16.71 17.05 -0.86
CA LEU A 101 18.11 17.50 -0.98
C LEU A 101 18.49 18.55 0.08
N ARG A 102 17.54 19.41 0.47
CA ARG A 102 17.75 20.49 1.45
C ARG A 102 17.57 20.05 2.92
N LEU A 103 17.30 18.78 3.21
CA LEU A 103 17.16 18.34 4.60
C LEU A 103 18.44 18.52 5.43
N LYS A 104 19.61 18.31 4.83
CA LYS A 104 20.90 18.48 5.51
C LYS A 104 21.11 19.91 6.00
N SER A 105 20.73 20.93 5.23
CA SER A 105 20.90 22.33 5.64
C SER A 105 20.01 22.71 6.82
N ARG A 106 18.94 21.94 7.07
CA ARG A 106 18.09 22.02 8.27
C ARG A 106 18.57 21.15 9.43
N GLY A 107 19.68 20.45 9.30
CA GLY A 107 20.19 19.50 10.31
C GLY A 107 19.41 18.18 10.39
N VAL A 108 18.54 17.90 9.41
CA VAL A 108 17.68 16.70 9.40
C VAL A 108 18.38 15.57 8.63
N LYS A 109 18.47 14.39 9.22
CA LYS A 109 19.09 13.21 8.60
C LYS A 109 18.11 12.49 7.67
N LEU A 110 18.47 12.27 6.42
CA LEU A 110 17.70 11.45 5.48
C LEU A 110 18.27 10.03 5.40
N LYS A 111 17.42 9.02 5.63
CA LYS A 111 17.76 7.61 5.44
C LYS A 111 16.77 6.96 4.47
N ILE A 112 17.28 6.21 3.52
CA ILE A 112 16.50 5.61 2.45
C ILE A 112 16.81 4.12 2.36
N ALA A 113 15.77 3.29 2.41
CA ALA A 113 15.86 1.90 2.00
C ALA A 113 15.11 1.72 0.67
N SER A 114 15.81 1.20 -0.34
CA SER A 114 15.29 1.09 -1.71
C SER A 114 15.49 -0.31 -2.27
N SER A 115 14.69 -0.65 -3.30
CA SER A 115 14.98 -1.74 -4.20
C SER A 115 16.35 -1.50 -4.89
N LEU A 116 17.03 -2.56 -5.35
CA LEU A 116 18.20 -2.42 -6.19
C LEU A 116 17.82 -1.72 -7.50
N THR A 117 18.23 -0.46 -7.64
CA THR A 117 17.95 0.36 -8.82
C THR A 117 19.12 1.29 -9.12
N ASN A 118 19.29 1.66 -10.40
CA ASN A 118 20.29 2.62 -10.85
C ASN A 118 19.67 4.02 -11.00
N SER A 119 19.11 4.55 -9.91
CA SER A 119 18.47 5.88 -9.91
C SER A 119 19.50 7.01 -9.79
N SER A 120 19.43 7.98 -10.72
CA SER A 120 20.20 9.23 -10.66
C SER A 120 19.84 10.06 -9.42
N GLU A 121 18.59 10.00 -8.98
CA GLU A 121 18.08 10.71 -7.82
C GLU A 121 18.65 10.19 -6.51
N LEU A 122 18.72 8.86 -6.36
CA LEU A 122 19.36 8.25 -5.19
C LEU A 122 20.84 8.63 -5.11
N LYS A 123 21.54 8.66 -6.25
CA LYS A 123 22.95 9.13 -6.30
C LYS A 123 23.06 10.59 -5.88
N ALA A 124 22.17 11.45 -6.38
CA ALA A 124 22.14 12.86 -6.02
C ALA A 124 21.82 13.06 -4.52
N LEU A 125 20.85 12.33 -3.96
CA LEU A 125 20.52 12.36 -2.54
C LEU A 125 21.69 11.88 -1.68
N ALA A 126 22.37 10.80 -2.08
CA ALA A 126 23.57 10.31 -1.41
C ALA A 126 24.71 11.34 -1.41
N ALA A 127 24.94 12.00 -2.56
CA ALA A 127 25.89 13.11 -2.66
C ALA A 127 25.52 14.30 -1.75
N HIS A 128 24.23 14.46 -1.44
CA HIS A 128 23.69 15.43 -0.48
C HIS A 128 23.47 14.85 0.92
N ASN A 129 24.27 13.83 1.30
CA ASN A 129 24.37 13.28 2.65
C ASN A 129 23.15 12.47 3.12
N ALA A 130 22.31 12.01 2.20
CA ALA A 130 21.35 10.95 2.49
C ALA A 130 22.08 9.61 2.66
N GLN A 131 21.65 8.79 3.61
CA GLN A 131 22.13 7.42 3.74
C GLN A 131 21.19 6.52 2.93
N VAL A 132 21.69 5.99 1.82
CA VAL A 132 20.93 5.09 0.95
C VAL A 132 21.41 3.67 1.17
N ARG A 133 20.47 2.75 1.41
CA ARG A 133 20.73 1.31 1.49
C ARG A 133 19.81 0.56 0.54
N PHE A 134 20.38 -0.41 -0.15
CA PHE A 134 19.67 -1.24 -1.10
C PHE A 134 19.33 -2.60 -0.51
N VAL A 135 18.12 -3.08 -0.77
CA VAL A 135 17.65 -4.42 -0.39
C VAL A 135 17.62 -5.28 -1.65
N ASN A 136 18.47 -6.31 -1.72
CA ASN A 136 18.56 -7.21 -2.86
C ASN A 136 17.45 -8.27 -2.82
N MET A 137 16.23 -7.88 -3.16
CA MET A 137 15.08 -8.78 -3.16
C MET A 137 15.22 -9.94 -4.17
N THR A 138 15.95 -9.73 -5.26
CA THR A 138 16.24 -10.79 -6.25
C THR A 138 17.05 -11.93 -5.61
N ALA A 139 18.04 -11.62 -4.79
CA ALA A 139 18.81 -12.63 -4.05
C ALA A 139 18.00 -13.25 -2.91
N LEU A 140 17.22 -12.45 -2.18
CA LEU A 140 16.53 -12.89 -0.96
C LEU A 140 15.29 -13.76 -1.23
N THR A 141 14.42 -13.32 -2.15
CA THR A 141 13.11 -13.97 -2.40
C THR A 141 12.80 -14.16 -3.88
N LYS A 142 13.67 -13.67 -4.77
CA LYS A 142 13.44 -13.55 -6.22
C LYS A 142 12.26 -12.63 -6.58
N GLY A 143 11.85 -11.77 -5.66
CA GLY A 143 10.82 -10.74 -5.87
C GLY A 143 11.40 -9.32 -5.86
N GLY A 144 10.54 -8.35 -5.58
CA GLY A 144 10.86 -6.93 -5.46
C GLY A 144 10.52 -6.35 -4.08
N LEU A 145 10.99 -5.13 -3.82
CA LEU A 145 10.57 -4.33 -2.66
C LEU A 145 9.45 -3.41 -3.15
N HIS A 146 8.22 -3.62 -2.69
CA HIS A 146 7.03 -2.84 -3.07
C HIS A 146 6.51 -1.98 -1.91
N SER A 147 7.20 -1.96 -0.77
CA SER A 147 6.80 -1.12 0.36
C SER A 147 6.98 0.36 0.03
N SER A 148 6.00 1.19 0.42
CA SER A 148 6.11 2.63 0.38
C SER A 148 5.61 3.25 1.68
N PHE A 149 6.53 3.84 2.44
CA PHE A 149 6.18 4.53 3.69
C PHE A 149 7.27 5.51 4.12
N TRP A 150 6.88 6.45 4.96
CA TRP A 150 7.76 7.45 5.56
C TRP A 150 7.65 7.42 7.07
N ILE A 151 8.76 7.68 7.76
CA ILE A 151 8.82 7.91 9.20
C ILE A 151 9.58 9.21 9.43
N VAL A 152 8.94 10.16 10.10
CA VAL A 152 9.52 11.46 10.45
C VAL A 152 9.65 11.57 11.96
N ASP A 153 10.88 11.77 12.42
CA ASP A 153 11.26 11.91 13.84
C ASP A 153 10.69 10.80 14.75
N ARG A 154 10.42 9.61 14.19
CA ARG A 154 9.72 8.50 14.85
C ARG A 154 8.44 8.94 15.57
N THR A 155 7.75 9.90 14.98
CA THR A 155 6.56 10.55 15.56
C THR A 155 5.44 10.68 14.54
N HIS A 156 5.77 10.89 13.26
CA HIS A 156 4.80 10.98 12.18
C HIS A 156 5.12 9.93 11.12
N ILE A 157 4.08 9.41 10.48
CA ILE A 157 4.24 8.43 9.39
C ILE A 157 3.36 8.75 8.20
N TYR A 158 3.78 8.29 7.04
CA TYR A 158 2.91 8.06 5.89
C TYR A 158 2.96 6.58 5.51
N ILE A 159 1.83 6.01 5.14
CA ILE A 159 1.74 4.69 4.51
C ILE A 159 0.61 4.69 3.49
N GLY A 160 0.87 4.12 2.31
CA GLY A 160 -0.09 4.09 1.22
C GLY A 160 0.51 3.58 -0.08
N SER A 161 -0.24 3.74 -1.16
CA SER A 161 0.14 3.21 -2.48
C SER A 161 1.18 4.05 -3.23
N ALA A 162 1.32 5.34 -2.90
CA ALA A 162 2.18 6.24 -3.65
C ALA A 162 3.68 5.96 -3.43
N GLU A 163 4.42 5.81 -4.51
CA GLU A 163 5.87 5.63 -4.54
C GLU A 163 6.60 6.98 -4.72
N MET A 164 7.94 7.01 -4.64
CA MET A 164 8.74 8.19 -4.98
C MET A 164 8.85 8.36 -6.50
N ASP A 165 7.70 8.57 -7.13
CA ASP A 165 7.52 8.75 -8.56
C ASP A 165 6.68 10.02 -8.79
N TRP A 166 7.11 10.88 -9.70
CA TRP A 166 6.39 12.10 -10.05
C TRP A 166 4.95 11.80 -10.53
N ARG A 167 4.73 10.63 -11.14
CA ARG A 167 3.41 10.14 -11.56
C ARG A 167 2.51 9.90 -10.36
N SER A 168 3.02 9.35 -9.26
CA SER A 168 2.24 9.17 -8.03
C SER A 168 1.71 10.49 -7.45
N LEU A 169 2.42 11.60 -7.71
CA LEU A 169 2.07 12.94 -7.23
C LEU A 169 1.19 13.74 -8.19
N SER A 170 0.89 13.23 -9.38
CA SER A 170 0.24 14.04 -10.41
C SER A 170 -0.60 13.27 -11.44
N LYS A 171 -0.26 12.04 -11.77
CA LYS A 171 -0.84 11.27 -12.88
C LYS A 171 -1.44 9.93 -12.51
N ARG A 172 -1.06 9.33 -11.38
CA ARG A 172 -1.71 8.14 -10.84
C ARG A 172 -2.69 8.55 -9.76
N LYS A 173 -3.80 7.85 -9.69
CA LYS A 173 -4.70 7.95 -8.55
C LYS A 173 -4.14 7.08 -7.43
N GLU A 174 -3.75 7.73 -6.34
CA GLU A 174 -3.04 7.13 -5.20
C GLU A 174 -3.79 7.44 -3.91
N LEU A 175 -3.74 6.53 -2.94
CA LEU A 175 -4.39 6.68 -1.65
C LEU A 175 -3.47 6.19 -0.52
N GLY A 176 -3.44 6.96 0.56
CA GLY A 176 -2.69 6.62 1.77
C GLY A 176 -3.19 7.41 2.96
N VAL A 177 -2.51 7.25 4.09
CA VAL A 177 -2.78 8.04 5.29
C VAL A 177 -1.50 8.65 5.83
N VAL A 178 -1.63 9.86 6.37
CA VAL A 178 -0.61 10.46 7.22
C VAL A 178 -1.10 10.43 8.66
N VAL A 179 -0.27 9.89 9.55
CA VAL A 179 -0.54 9.85 10.98
C VAL A 179 0.46 10.75 11.69
N TYR A 180 -0.03 11.77 12.39
CA TYR A 180 0.78 12.72 13.15
C TYR A 180 0.73 12.43 14.65
N ASN A 181 1.83 12.72 15.33
CA ASN A 181 2.00 12.63 16.78
C ASN A 181 1.83 11.20 17.35
N CYS A 182 1.89 10.17 16.53
CA CYS A 182 1.68 8.78 16.94
C CYS A 182 3.03 8.03 17.04
N SER A 183 3.82 8.38 18.06
CA SER A 183 5.18 7.82 18.22
C SER A 183 5.19 6.30 18.40
N CYS A 184 4.19 5.69 19.05
CA CYS A 184 4.17 4.23 19.21
C CYS A 184 3.99 3.50 17.87
N LEU A 185 3.10 3.98 17.00
CA LEU A 185 2.92 3.40 15.67
C LEU A 185 4.14 3.70 14.77
N ALA A 186 4.70 4.90 14.87
CA ALA A 186 5.90 5.29 14.14
C ALA A 186 7.14 4.47 14.54
N LEU A 187 7.25 4.11 15.83
CA LEU A 187 8.31 3.26 16.36
C LEU A 187 8.16 1.81 15.87
N ASP A 188 6.92 1.29 15.83
CA ASP A 188 6.68 -0.04 15.26
C ASP A 188 7.00 -0.08 13.76
N LEU A 189 6.65 0.98 13.01
CA LEU A 189 7.04 1.11 11.59
C LEU A 189 8.56 1.25 11.44
N HIS A 190 9.24 1.92 12.38
CA HIS A 190 10.70 1.98 12.42
C HIS A 190 11.35 0.61 12.60
N ARG A 191 10.69 -0.34 13.27
CA ARG A 191 11.19 -1.72 13.36
C ARG A 191 11.10 -2.44 12.00
N VAL A 192 10.08 -2.15 11.19
CA VAL A 192 10.00 -2.60 9.78
C VAL A 192 11.09 -1.94 8.92
N PHE A 193 11.29 -0.63 9.05
CA PHE A 193 12.41 0.06 8.38
C PHE A 193 13.75 -0.56 8.75
N SER A 194 13.98 -0.80 10.04
CA SER A 194 15.22 -1.37 10.57
C SER A 194 15.47 -2.79 10.08
N PHE A 195 14.42 -3.54 9.79
CA PHE A 195 14.51 -4.85 9.16
C PHE A 195 15.08 -4.73 7.74
N TYR A 196 14.49 -3.89 6.89
CA TYR A 196 15.04 -3.62 5.54
C TYR A 196 16.46 -3.06 5.60
N TRP A 197 16.72 -2.15 6.54
CA TRP A 197 18.02 -1.53 6.73
C TRP A 197 19.15 -2.53 7.06
N GLN A 198 18.82 -3.61 7.78
CA GLN A 198 19.76 -4.69 8.15
C GLN A 198 19.99 -5.71 7.03
N LEU A 199 19.10 -5.77 6.04
CA LEU A 199 19.24 -6.61 4.84
C LEU A 199 20.15 -6.00 3.78
N HIS A 200 20.67 -4.81 4.00
CA HIS A 200 21.66 -4.22 3.12
C HIS A 200 22.90 -5.10 3.02
N ASP A 201 23.35 -5.35 1.78
CA ASP A 201 24.46 -6.25 1.44
C ASP A 201 24.30 -7.69 1.93
N ARG A 202 23.06 -8.12 2.19
CA ARG A 202 22.72 -9.51 2.48
C ARG A 202 22.16 -10.20 1.25
N ASP A 203 22.54 -11.45 1.09
CA ASP A 203 22.06 -12.41 0.09
C ASP A 203 21.15 -13.50 0.70
N TYR A 204 21.04 -13.56 2.03
CA TYR A 204 20.10 -14.41 2.76
C TYR A 204 19.37 -13.66 3.88
N ILE A 205 18.23 -14.22 4.29
CA ILE A 205 17.44 -13.73 5.42
C ILE A 205 17.92 -14.44 6.70
N PRO A 206 18.45 -13.73 7.71
CA PRO A 206 18.81 -14.33 8.99
C PRO A 206 17.66 -15.11 9.63
N SER A 207 17.98 -16.27 10.21
CA SER A 207 17.02 -17.06 11.00
C SER A 207 16.77 -16.46 12.39
N ILE A 208 17.73 -15.70 12.92
CA ILE A 208 17.65 -15.03 14.22
C ILE A 208 17.83 -13.54 14.00
N TRP A 209 16.86 -12.77 14.47
CA TRP A 209 16.84 -11.32 14.36
C TRP A 209 17.09 -10.65 15.70
N SER A 210 17.68 -9.44 15.68
CA SER A 210 17.78 -8.64 16.90
C SER A 210 16.38 -8.25 17.40
N LYS A 211 16.22 -8.07 18.71
CA LYS A 211 14.96 -7.58 19.30
C LYS A 211 14.48 -6.24 18.73
N ARG A 212 15.38 -5.47 18.11
CA ARG A 212 15.07 -4.15 17.50
C ARG A 212 14.20 -4.24 16.23
N VAL A 213 13.97 -5.43 15.69
CA VAL A 213 13.07 -5.62 14.53
C VAL A 213 11.83 -6.46 14.86
N THR A 214 11.72 -7.00 16.08
CA THR A 214 10.53 -7.71 16.59
C THR A 214 9.33 -6.75 16.61
N ALA A 215 8.15 -7.20 16.21
CA ALA A 215 6.98 -6.33 16.24
C ALA A 215 6.61 -5.87 17.66
N LEU A 216 6.14 -4.64 17.78
CA LEU A 216 5.53 -4.13 19.02
C LEU A 216 4.04 -4.44 19.11
N TYR A 217 3.37 -4.48 17.94
CA TYR A 217 1.93 -4.66 17.84
C TYR A 217 1.59 -5.63 16.70
N GLY A 218 0.49 -6.36 16.84
CA GLY A 218 0.01 -7.31 15.85
C GLY A 218 -1.47 -7.66 16.03
N LYS A 219 -1.97 -8.63 15.26
CA LYS A 219 -3.39 -9.03 15.26
C LYS A 219 -3.97 -9.40 16.62
N HIS A 220 -3.15 -9.99 17.50
CA HIS A 220 -3.54 -10.42 18.84
C HIS A 220 -3.37 -9.33 19.90
N GLU A 221 -2.40 -8.42 19.71
CA GLU A 221 -2.08 -7.32 20.61
C GLU A 221 -1.91 -6.03 19.80
N ALA A 222 -3.03 -5.49 19.33
CA ALA A 222 -3.04 -4.25 18.55
C ALA A 222 -2.79 -3.02 19.45
N LEU A 223 -2.17 -1.98 18.90
CA LEU A 223 -2.01 -0.69 19.59
C LEU A 223 -3.38 -0.07 19.84
N GLU A 224 -3.68 0.19 21.10
CA GLU A 224 -4.85 0.94 21.55
C GLU A 224 -4.56 2.44 21.51
N LEU A 225 -5.34 3.21 20.76
CA LEU A 225 -5.10 4.65 20.60
C LEU A 225 -6.41 5.42 20.33
N GLN A 226 -6.33 6.75 20.37
CA GLN A 226 -7.36 7.63 19.83
C GLN A 226 -6.82 8.27 18.56
N LEU A 227 -7.63 8.26 17.50
CA LEU A 227 -7.36 8.88 16.20
C LEU A 227 -8.44 9.91 15.95
N ASN A 228 -8.07 11.20 15.89
CA ASN A 228 -9.02 12.32 15.75
C ASN A 228 -10.15 12.21 16.81
N THR A 229 -9.77 12.13 18.08
CA THR A 229 -10.65 11.90 19.25
C THR A 229 -11.46 10.61 19.26
N THR A 230 -11.35 9.77 18.22
CA THR A 230 -12.13 8.54 18.12
C THR A 230 -11.30 7.34 18.57
N PRO A 231 -11.79 6.50 19.51
CA PRO A 231 -11.09 5.29 19.93
C PRO A 231 -10.92 4.29 18.79
N ALA A 232 -9.70 3.77 18.63
CA ALA A 232 -9.35 2.83 17.57
C ALA A 232 -8.26 1.86 18.04
N THR A 233 -8.09 0.78 17.28
CA THR A 233 -6.92 -0.11 17.36
C THR A 233 -6.17 -0.08 16.05
N ALA A 234 -4.84 -0.10 16.08
CA ALA A 234 -4.01 -0.17 14.89
C ALA A 234 -2.83 -1.13 15.04
N TYR A 235 -2.40 -1.75 13.94
CA TYR A 235 -1.16 -2.52 13.88
C TYR A 235 -0.65 -2.61 12.44
N LEU A 236 0.63 -2.93 12.29
CA LEU A 236 1.27 -3.08 10.99
C LEU A 236 1.43 -4.56 10.64
N SER A 237 1.31 -4.85 9.34
CA SER A 237 1.57 -6.16 8.76
C SER A 237 2.65 -6.08 7.69
N THR A 238 3.28 -7.22 7.38
CA THR A 238 4.32 -7.30 6.35
C THR A 238 4.21 -8.56 5.52
N SER A 239 4.87 -8.57 4.37
CA SER A 239 5.05 -9.74 3.53
C SER A 239 6.47 -9.77 2.94
N PRO A 240 6.93 -10.90 2.37
CA PRO A 240 6.34 -12.24 2.50
C PRO A 240 6.51 -12.82 3.91
N GLU A 241 6.07 -14.06 4.16
CA GLU A 241 6.18 -14.71 5.47
C GLU A 241 7.61 -14.69 6.04
N HIS A 242 8.63 -14.91 5.19
CA HIS A 242 10.04 -14.84 5.59
C HIS A 242 10.49 -13.44 6.04
N PHE A 243 9.71 -12.41 5.74
CA PHE A 243 9.95 -11.01 6.13
C PHE A 243 9.14 -10.61 7.38
N CYS A 244 8.46 -11.57 8.01
CA CYS A 244 7.75 -11.37 9.26
C CYS A 244 8.65 -11.81 10.42
N PRO A 245 9.40 -10.89 11.07
CA PRO A 245 10.11 -11.22 12.30
C PRO A 245 9.11 -11.60 13.41
N LYS A 246 9.64 -12.07 14.54
CA LYS A 246 8.83 -12.52 15.67
C LYS A 246 7.69 -11.52 15.99
N ASP A 247 6.49 -12.07 16.20
CA ASP A 247 5.25 -11.38 16.57
C ASP A 247 4.67 -10.42 15.49
N ARG A 248 5.38 -10.21 14.35
CA ARG A 248 4.85 -9.43 13.23
C ARG A 248 3.74 -10.21 12.54
N THR A 249 2.60 -9.55 12.35
CA THR A 249 1.48 -10.11 11.59
C THR A 249 1.80 -10.11 10.10
N GLY A 250 1.56 -11.23 9.41
CA GLY A 250 1.67 -11.29 7.95
C GLY A 250 0.50 -10.57 7.26
N ASP A 251 0.72 -10.01 6.06
CA ASP A 251 -0.35 -9.30 5.32
C ASP A 251 -1.57 -10.19 5.05
N LEU A 252 -1.37 -11.46 4.73
CA LEU A 252 -2.48 -12.41 4.51
C LEU A 252 -3.32 -12.64 5.78
N ASP A 253 -2.66 -12.72 6.94
CA ASP A 253 -3.34 -12.84 8.23
C ASP A 253 -4.13 -11.58 8.57
N ALA A 254 -3.57 -10.40 8.26
CA ALA A 254 -4.23 -9.13 8.47
C ALA A 254 -5.47 -8.97 7.57
N ILE A 255 -5.33 -9.26 6.27
CA ILE A 255 -6.44 -9.25 5.31
C ILE A 255 -7.52 -10.25 5.74
N HIS A 256 -7.14 -11.46 6.15
CA HIS A 256 -8.04 -12.46 6.67
C HIS A 256 -8.83 -11.92 7.87
N GLN A 257 -8.16 -11.37 8.89
CA GLN A 257 -8.84 -10.83 10.07
C GLN A 257 -9.82 -9.70 9.72
N VAL A 258 -9.46 -8.81 8.79
CA VAL A 258 -10.34 -7.71 8.37
C VAL A 258 -11.57 -8.25 7.62
N ILE A 259 -11.40 -9.19 6.68
CA ILE A 259 -12.52 -9.83 5.96
C ILE A 259 -13.42 -10.62 6.93
N GLN A 260 -12.82 -11.36 7.86
CA GLN A 260 -13.55 -12.23 8.80
C GLN A 260 -14.39 -11.43 9.81
N THR A 261 -13.90 -10.26 10.22
CA THR A 261 -14.59 -9.40 11.20
C THR A 261 -15.68 -8.52 10.58
N ALA A 262 -15.67 -8.33 9.25
CA ALA A 262 -16.72 -7.60 8.54
C ALA A 262 -18.10 -8.24 8.70
N LYS A 263 -19.14 -7.44 8.89
CA LYS A 263 -20.53 -7.92 9.07
C LYS A 263 -21.46 -7.51 7.95
N THR A 264 -21.30 -6.30 7.42
CA THR A 264 -22.28 -5.74 6.47
C THR A 264 -21.69 -5.54 5.07
N PHE A 265 -20.46 -5.05 4.95
CA PHE A 265 -19.82 -4.87 3.64
C PHE A 265 -18.30 -5.01 3.67
N ILE A 266 -17.73 -5.33 2.51
CA ILE A 266 -16.30 -5.33 2.20
C ILE A 266 -16.10 -4.66 0.84
N PHE A 267 -15.42 -3.52 0.82
CA PHE A 267 -15.10 -2.76 -0.39
C PHE A 267 -13.60 -2.80 -0.63
N ILE A 268 -13.19 -3.21 -1.83
CA ILE A 268 -11.79 -3.49 -2.17
C ILE A 268 -11.44 -2.67 -3.41
N SER A 269 -10.38 -1.86 -3.34
CA SER A 269 -9.81 -1.16 -4.49
C SER A 269 -8.35 -1.58 -4.68
N VAL A 270 -8.06 -2.19 -5.82
CA VAL A 270 -6.73 -2.72 -6.18
C VAL A 270 -6.40 -2.40 -7.63
N THR A 271 -5.12 -2.32 -7.97
CA THR A 271 -4.69 -2.17 -9.37
C THR A 271 -4.95 -3.47 -10.11
N ASP A 272 -4.47 -4.59 -9.55
CA ASP A 272 -4.63 -5.92 -10.14
C ASP A 272 -5.19 -6.93 -9.13
N TYR A 273 -5.99 -7.86 -9.67
CA TYR A 273 -6.55 -9.00 -8.95
C TYR A 273 -6.24 -10.27 -9.73
N LEU A 274 -5.35 -11.10 -9.21
CA LEU A 274 -4.94 -12.34 -9.88
C LEU A 274 -4.53 -13.40 -8.85
N PRO A 275 -5.41 -14.37 -8.55
CA PRO A 275 -5.16 -15.43 -7.57
C PRO A 275 -4.24 -16.52 -8.16
N LEU A 276 -3.08 -16.09 -8.67
CA LEU A 276 -2.02 -16.92 -9.20
C LEU A 276 -0.69 -16.50 -8.59
N VAL A 277 0.16 -17.49 -8.36
CA VAL A 277 1.56 -17.27 -7.98
C VAL A 277 2.45 -17.79 -9.10
N LYS A 278 3.38 -16.95 -9.57
CA LYS A 278 4.42 -17.30 -10.56
C LYS A 278 5.74 -17.46 -9.79
N ARG A 279 6.37 -18.63 -9.86
CA ARG A 279 7.68 -18.90 -9.24
C ARG A 279 8.66 -19.44 -10.26
N SER A 280 9.89 -18.93 -10.22
CA SER A 280 11.00 -19.47 -11.01
C SER A 280 11.76 -20.54 -10.23
N PHE A 281 11.78 -21.76 -10.76
CA PHE A 281 12.51 -22.89 -10.21
C PHE A 281 13.39 -23.52 -11.29
N ARG A 282 14.71 -23.54 -11.05
CA ARG A 282 15.73 -24.07 -11.98
C ARG A 282 15.62 -23.50 -13.41
N GLY A 283 15.30 -22.22 -13.55
CA GLY A 283 15.14 -21.56 -14.85
C GLY A 283 13.76 -21.75 -15.50
N THR A 284 12.90 -22.62 -14.96
CA THR A 284 11.53 -22.80 -15.45
C THR A 284 10.55 -22.00 -14.59
N SER A 285 9.67 -21.24 -15.24
CA SER A 285 8.57 -20.54 -14.57
C SER A 285 7.39 -21.47 -14.37
N VAL A 286 6.97 -21.67 -13.12
CA VAL A 286 5.78 -22.46 -12.75
C VAL A 286 4.72 -21.51 -12.20
N THR A 287 3.54 -21.52 -12.82
CA THR A 287 2.37 -20.80 -12.35
C THR A 287 1.43 -21.75 -11.61
N ARG A 288 0.98 -21.37 -10.42
CA ARG A 288 0.03 -22.15 -9.62
C ARG A 288 -1.14 -21.30 -9.17
N TYR A 289 -2.30 -21.94 -8.99
CA TYR A 289 -3.43 -21.30 -8.32
C TYR A 289 -3.08 -20.95 -6.88
N TRP A 290 -3.46 -19.74 -6.46
CA TRP A 290 -3.19 -19.20 -5.15
C TRP A 290 -4.49 -18.65 -4.57
N SER A 291 -5.11 -19.43 -3.70
CA SER A 291 -6.48 -19.21 -3.23
C SER A 291 -6.69 -18.33 -1.99
N PRO A 292 -5.71 -18.01 -1.11
CA PRO A 292 -5.99 -17.42 0.21
C PRO A 292 -6.96 -16.25 0.25
N ILE A 293 -6.79 -15.23 -0.61
CA ILE A 293 -7.73 -14.08 -0.63
C ILE A 293 -9.01 -14.40 -1.40
N ASP A 294 -8.92 -15.20 -2.48
CA ASP A 294 -10.07 -15.59 -3.30
C ASP A 294 -11.09 -16.39 -2.49
N GLU A 295 -10.62 -17.37 -1.70
CA GLU A 295 -11.45 -18.18 -0.79
C GLU A 295 -12.16 -17.33 0.26
N LEU A 296 -11.47 -16.35 0.84
CA LEU A 296 -12.06 -15.46 1.85
C LEU A 296 -13.19 -14.59 1.27
N ILE A 297 -13.03 -14.12 0.03
CA ILE A 297 -14.10 -13.40 -0.66
C ILE A 297 -15.29 -14.32 -0.88
N ARG A 298 -15.06 -15.54 -1.40
CA ARG A 298 -16.12 -16.54 -1.63
C ARG A 298 -16.89 -16.86 -0.36
N GLU A 299 -16.17 -17.10 0.73
CA GLU A 299 -16.76 -17.39 2.04
C GLU A 299 -17.61 -16.21 2.53
N ALA A 300 -17.09 -14.99 2.42
CA ALA A 300 -17.80 -13.77 2.84
C ALA A 300 -19.14 -13.61 2.11
N VAL A 301 -19.17 -13.83 0.79
CA VAL A 301 -20.39 -13.63 -0.01
C VAL A 301 -21.37 -14.79 0.11
N VAL A 302 -20.90 -16.04 0.11
CA VAL A 302 -21.77 -17.23 0.08
C VAL A 302 -22.25 -17.63 1.46
N LEU A 303 -21.36 -17.67 2.46
CA LEU A 303 -21.68 -18.21 3.78
C LEU A 303 -22.11 -17.14 4.78
N ARG A 304 -21.61 -15.91 4.62
CA ARG A 304 -21.88 -14.82 5.57
C ARG A 304 -22.84 -13.75 5.02
N GLY A 305 -23.18 -13.80 3.72
CA GLY A 305 -24.07 -12.82 3.09
C GLY A 305 -23.54 -11.38 3.13
N VAL A 306 -22.22 -11.20 3.28
CA VAL A 306 -21.59 -9.88 3.36
C VAL A 306 -21.55 -9.27 1.96
N LYS A 307 -21.90 -7.98 1.84
CA LYS A 307 -21.86 -7.28 0.56
C LYS A 307 -20.43 -6.98 0.13
N VAL A 308 -20.02 -7.51 -1.02
CA VAL A 308 -18.66 -7.31 -1.53
C VAL A 308 -18.65 -6.48 -2.81
N ARG A 309 -17.77 -5.48 -2.87
CA ARG A 309 -17.50 -4.68 -4.08
C ARG A 309 -16.01 -4.66 -4.39
N LEU A 310 -15.64 -5.12 -5.58
CA LEU A 310 -14.26 -5.07 -6.08
C LEU A 310 -14.14 -4.01 -7.18
N LEU A 311 -13.33 -2.99 -6.94
CA LEU A 311 -12.92 -2.00 -7.93
C LEU A 311 -11.50 -2.32 -8.38
N ILE A 312 -11.35 -2.83 -9.60
CA ILE A 312 -10.06 -3.27 -10.16
C ILE A 312 -9.66 -2.30 -11.28
N SER A 313 -8.39 -1.93 -11.39
CA SER A 313 -7.95 -1.11 -12.52
C SER A 313 -7.95 -1.92 -13.82
N PHE A 314 -8.48 -1.31 -14.88
CA PHE A 314 -8.34 -1.83 -16.23
C PHE A 314 -7.32 -0.98 -16.98
N TRP A 315 -6.16 -1.60 -17.21
CA TRP A 315 -4.99 -0.98 -17.79
C TRP A 315 -4.26 -1.95 -18.73
N LYS A 316 -3.24 -1.47 -19.45
CA LYS A 316 -2.51 -2.23 -20.47
C LYS A 316 -1.97 -3.57 -19.96
N LYS A 317 -1.46 -3.60 -18.71
CA LYS A 317 -0.88 -4.79 -18.07
C LYS A 317 -1.88 -5.69 -17.35
N THR A 318 -3.18 -5.34 -17.31
CA THR A 318 -4.20 -6.21 -16.68
C THR A 318 -4.17 -7.60 -17.32
N HIS A 319 -3.86 -8.60 -16.51
CA HIS A 319 -3.74 -9.99 -16.97
C HIS A 319 -5.11 -10.52 -17.46
N PRO A 320 -5.21 -11.21 -18.63
CA PRO A 320 -6.49 -11.67 -19.16
C PRO A 320 -7.27 -12.60 -18.21
N LEU A 321 -6.57 -13.47 -17.47
CA LEU A 321 -7.24 -14.36 -16.50
C LEU A 321 -7.94 -13.62 -15.35
N THR A 322 -7.63 -12.34 -15.11
CA THR A 322 -8.38 -11.50 -14.16
C THR A 322 -9.87 -11.54 -14.46
N PHE A 323 -10.26 -11.50 -15.75
CA PHE A 323 -11.66 -11.57 -16.16
C PHE A 323 -12.28 -12.93 -15.83
N ASN A 324 -11.54 -14.03 -16.00
CA ASN A 324 -12.01 -15.37 -15.69
C ASN A 324 -12.25 -15.55 -14.18
N PHE A 325 -11.29 -15.13 -13.34
CA PHE A 325 -11.42 -15.24 -11.88
C PHE A 325 -12.54 -14.36 -11.33
N VAL A 326 -12.63 -13.11 -11.79
CA VAL A 326 -13.73 -12.21 -11.42
C VAL A 326 -15.08 -12.76 -11.89
N THR A 327 -15.15 -13.34 -13.08
CA THR A 327 -16.38 -13.97 -13.57
C THR A 327 -16.77 -15.15 -12.68
N SER A 328 -15.81 -16.01 -12.31
CA SER A 328 -16.03 -17.13 -11.38
C SER A 328 -16.55 -16.68 -10.01
N LEU A 329 -16.06 -15.55 -9.49
CA LEU A 329 -16.60 -14.98 -8.25
C LEU A 329 -18.05 -14.51 -8.47
N LYS A 330 -18.30 -13.73 -9.53
CA LYS A 330 -19.64 -13.18 -9.82
C LYS A 330 -20.70 -14.25 -10.02
N THR A 331 -20.36 -15.39 -10.63
CA THR A 331 -21.33 -16.47 -10.87
C THR A 331 -21.86 -17.09 -9.58
N LEU A 332 -21.14 -16.97 -8.45
CA LEU A 332 -21.60 -17.49 -7.16
C LEU A 332 -22.92 -16.85 -6.69
N CYS A 333 -23.14 -15.57 -6.99
CA CYS A 333 -24.32 -14.85 -6.54
C CYS A 333 -25.49 -14.87 -7.54
N MET A 334 -25.39 -15.56 -8.69
CA MET A 334 -26.43 -15.49 -9.72
C MET A 334 -27.78 -16.09 -9.32
N GLN A 335 -27.77 -17.10 -8.44
CA GLN A 335 -28.98 -17.83 -8.01
C GLN A 335 -29.22 -17.74 -6.49
N LEU A 336 -28.40 -16.96 -5.77
CA LEU A 336 -28.49 -16.84 -4.32
C LEU A 336 -29.10 -15.48 -3.95
N HIS A 337 -30.31 -15.50 -3.38
CA HIS A 337 -31.06 -14.28 -3.03
C HIS A 337 -30.34 -13.37 -2.01
N ASN A 338 -29.50 -13.94 -1.13
CA ASN A 338 -28.74 -13.20 -0.10
C ASN A 338 -27.25 -13.04 -0.44
N CYS A 339 -26.88 -13.13 -1.71
CA CYS A 339 -25.49 -12.99 -2.16
C CYS A 339 -25.32 -11.67 -2.91
N SER A 340 -24.38 -10.82 -2.46
CA SER A 340 -24.11 -9.53 -3.10
C SER A 340 -22.62 -9.40 -3.40
N LEU A 341 -22.27 -9.61 -4.67
CA LEU A 341 -20.93 -9.39 -5.19
C LEU A 341 -20.99 -8.59 -6.47
N GLU A 342 -20.43 -7.38 -6.43
CA GLU A 342 -20.28 -6.53 -7.62
C GLU A 342 -18.80 -6.34 -7.93
N VAL A 343 -18.45 -6.38 -9.23
CA VAL A 343 -17.10 -6.06 -9.69
C VAL A 343 -17.17 -5.04 -10.81
N ARG A 344 -16.44 -3.95 -10.65
CA ARG A 344 -16.28 -2.86 -11.63
C ARG A 344 -14.81 -2.68 -11.96
N PHE A 345 -14.57 -2.27 -13.20
CA PHE A 345 -13.25 -1.93 -13.70
C PHE A 345 -13.11 -0.42 -13.79
N PHE A 346 -12.14 0.14 -13.06
CA PHE A 346 -11.78 1.54 -13.16
C PHE A 346 -10.92 1.74 -14.42
N SER A 347 -11.41 2.52 -15.37
CA SER A 347 -10.74 2.76 -16.65
C SER A 347 -10.81 4.24 -17.01
N HIS A 348 -9.63 4.81 -17.22
CA HIS A 348 -9.43 6.11 -17.87
C HIS A 348 -8.90 5.90 -19.29
N LYS A 349 -9.01 6.89 -20.18
CA LYS A 349 -8.42 6.79 -21.53
C LYS A 349 -6.90 6.64 -21.39
N GLU A 350 -6.36 5.48 -21.75
CA GLU A 350 -4.91 5.28 -21.78
C GLU A 350 -4.28 6.23 -22.79
N GLN A 351 -3.23 6.96 -22.37
CA GLN A 351 -2.44 7.77 -23.29
C GLN A 351 -1.39 6.87 -23.97
N LYS A 352 -1.09 7.14 -25.25
CA LYS A 352 -0.21 6.27 -26.06
C LYS A 352 1.24 6.22 -25.55
N GLU A 353 1.69 7.29 -24.88
CA GLU A 353 3.09 7.47 -24.46
C GLU A 353 3.38 6.79 -23.12
N ASP A 354 2.48 6.90 -22.14
CA ASP A 354 2.60 6.26 -20.83
C ASP A 354 1.25 5.70 -20.35
N PHE A 355 1.20 4.36 -20.22
CA PHE A 355 -0.01 3.62 -19.83
C PHE A 355 -0.30 3.68 -18.32
N GLN A 356 0.60 4.28 -17.53
CA GLN A 356 0.39 4.50 -16.10
C GLN A 356 -0.35 5.81 -15.81
N LEU A 357 -0.57 6.65 -16.82
CA LEU A 357 -1.33 7.89 -16.69
C LEU A 357 -2.82 7.59 -16.48
N GLY A 358 -3.42 8.22 -15.47
CA GLY A 358 -4.81 7.99 -15.06
C GLY A 358 -5.07 6.62 -14.43
N LEU A 359 -4.01 5.86 -14.09
CA LEU A 359 -4.11 4.56 -13.43
C LEU A 359 -4.63 4.72 -12.00
N ASN A 360 -5.64 3.94 -11.62
CA ASN A 360 -6.02 3.78 -10.22
C ASN A 360 -5.05 2.79 -9.55
N HIS A 361 -4.09 3.32 -8.82
CA HIS A 361 -2.99 2.55 -8.23
C HIS A 361 -3.22 2.27 -6.74
N ASN A 362 -4.46 2.42 -6.27
CA ASN A 362 -4.86 2.16 -4.90
C ASN A 362 -4.74 0.68 -4.52
N LYS A 363 -4.36 0.39 -3.27
CA LYS A 363 -4.31 -0.95 -2.68
C LYS A 363 -4.90 -0.95 -1.27
N TYR A 364 -6.23 -0.96 -1.17
CA TYR A 364 -6.89 -0.94 0.12
C TYR A 364 -8.21 -1.71 0.16
N MET A 365 -8.63 -2.03 1.37
CA MET A 365 -9.92 -2.59 1.68
C MET A 365 -10.55 -1.83 2.85
N VAL A 366 -11.84 -1.53 2.76
CA VAL A 366 -12.63 -0.93 3.84
C VAL A 366 -13.87 -1.77 4.11
N THR A 367 -14.13 -2.02 5.38
CA THR A 367 -15.29 -2.74 5.89
C THR A 367 -16.12 -1.81 6.77
N ASP A 368 -17.12 -2.36 7.43
CA ASP A 368 -17.97 -1.64 8.37
C ASP A 368 -17.29 -1.29 9.70
N ASN A 369 -16.19 -1.96 10.05
CA ASN A 369 -15.48 -1.73 11.30
C ASN A 369 -13.97 -1.49 11.15
N ALA A 370 -13.38 -1.83 10.01
CA ALA A 370 -11.94 -1.74 9.81
C ALA A 370 -11.53 -1.30 8.40
N VAL A 371 -10.29 -0.85 8.30
CA VAL A 371 -9.59 -0.54 7.05
C VAL A 371 -8.27 -1.30 7.04
N TYR A 372 -7.94 -1.89 5.89
CA TYR A 372 -6.61 -2.35 5.54
C TYR A 372 -6.04 -1.47 4.42
N LEU A 373 -4.91 -0.83 4.67
CA LEU A 373 -4.13 -0.07 3.68
C LEU A 373 -2.85 -0.85 3.41
N GLY A 374 -2.63 -1.30 2.18
CA GLY A 374 -1.44 -2.08 1.82
C GLY A 374 -0.65 -1.42 0.72
N THR A 375 0.48 -2.04 0.39
CA THR A 375 1.32 -1.66 -0.75
C THR A 375 1.29 -2.70 -1.88
N HIS A 376 0.59 -3.82 -1.69
CA HIS A 376 0.47 -4.91 -2.66
C HIS A 376 -0.86 -4.93 -3.37
N ASP A 377 -0.80 -5.25 -4.67
CA ASP A 377 -1.98 -5.64 -5.41
C ASP A 377 -2.42 -7.04 -4.98
N TRP A 378 -3.66 -7.42 -5.30
CA TRP A 378 -4.23 -8.68 -4.84
C TRP A 378 -3.85 -9.82 -5.81
N VAL A 379 -2.53 -10.00 -5.92
CA VAL A 379 -1.86 -10.97 -6.78
C VAL A 379 -1.06 -11.95 -5.93
N GLY A 380 -1.16 -13.26 -6.20
CA GLY A 380 -0.50 -14.27 -5.36
C GLY A 380 1.02 -14.15 -5.31
N SER A 381 1.65 -13.71 -6.40
CA SER A 381 3.09 -13.41 -6.43
C SER A 381 3.48 -12.27 -5.48
N ASP A 382 2.63 -11.25 -5.31
CA ASP A 382 2.97 -10.10 -4.47
C ASP A 382 3.17 -10.54 -3.02
N PHE A 383 2.21 -11.27 -2.45
CA PHE A 383 2.33 -11.76 -1.08
C PHE A 383 3.38 -12.88 -0.91
N ALA A 384 3.68 -13.63 -1.98
CA ALA A 384 4.56 -14.78 -1.90
C ALA A 384 6.06 -14.44 -1.96
N ILE A 385 6.44 -13.44 -2.76
CA ILE A 385 7.86 -13.12 -3.02
C ILE A 385 8.19 -11.64 -2.88
N ASN A 386 7.22 -10.73 -2.90
CA ASN A 386 7.49 -9.30 -2.82
C ASN A 386 7.42 -8.79 -1.39
N ALA A 387 8.34 -7.89 -1.02
CA ALA A 387 8.31 -7.24 0.28
C ALA A 387 7.27 -6.11 0.30
N GLY A 388 6.32 -6.20 1.22
CA GLY A 388 5.20 -5.27 1.37
C GLY A 388 4.97 -4.89 2.83
N VAL A 389 4.21 -3.82 3.02
CA VAL A 389 3.74 -3.39 4.33
C VAL A 389 2.25 -3.06 4.27
N GLY A 390 1.55 -3.40 5.33
CA GLY A 390 0.15 -3.04 5.55
C GLY A 390 -0.06 -2.31 6.87
N LEU A 391 -1.11 -1.50 6.93
CA LEU A 391 -1.66 -0.89 8.13
C LEU A 391 -3.12 -1.32 8.27
N VAL A 392 -3.46 -1.91 9.41
CA VAL A 392 -4.83 -2.15 9.82
C VAL A 392 -5.24 -1.11 10.84
N VAL A 393 -6.37 -0.45 10.60
CA VAL A 393 -7.05 0.43 11.56
C VAL A 393 -8.46 -0.07 11.75
N ARG A 394 -8.82 -0.39 12.99
CA ARG A 394 -10.19 -0.79 13.37
C ARG A 394 -10.77 0.24 14.31
N MET A 395 -11.90 0.82 13.94
CA MET A 395 -12.62 1.77 14.78
C MET A 395 -13.33 0.99 15.89
N LYS A 396 -13.36 1.54 17.10
CA LYS A 396 -14.19 1.00 18.17
C LYS A 396 -15.53 1.70 18.18
N ASP A 397 -16.57 0.95 18.52
CA ASP A 397 -17.90 1.51 18.72
C ASP A 397 -17.82 2.61 19.80
N SER A 398 -18.06 3.85 19.38
CA SER A 398 -18.14 5.01 20.25
C SER A 398 -19.61 5.38 20.40
N THR A 399 -20.06 5.52 21.65
CA THR A 399 -21.40 6.06 21.96
C THR A 399 -21.45 7.58 21.84
N LYS A 400 -20.32 8.24 21.60
CA LYS A 400 -20.21 9.68 21.40
C LYS A 400 -20.08 9.97 19.90
N ASP A 401 -20.91 10.88 19.41
CA ASP A 401 -20.82 11.45 18.07
C ASP A 401 -19.56 12.33 18.00
N THR A 402 -18.44 11.73 17.59
CA THR A 402 -17.14 12.40 17.45
C THR A 402 -16.87 12.90 16.02
N GLY A 403 -17.91 12.94 15.18
CA GLY A 403 -17.80 13.29 13.76
C GLY A 403 -17.22 12.16 12.91
N ALA A 404 -16.95 12.48 11.63
CA ALA A 404 -16.54 11.48 10.64
C ALA A 404 -15.14 10.90 10.93
N THR A 405 -15.09 9.58 10.98
CA THR A 405 -13.88 8.77 11.22
C THR A 405 -13.06 8.59 9.95
N ILE A 406 -11.80 8.17 10.11
CA ILE A 406 -10.95 7.81 8.95
C ILE A 406 -11.56 6.68 8.09
N LEU A 407 -12.27 5.75 8.73
CA LEU A 407 -12.98 4.67 8.05
C LEU A 407 -14.06 5.24 7.12
N GLU A 408 -14.85 6.21 7.60
CA GLU A 408 -15.88 6.86 6.80
C GLU A 408 -15.30 7.70 5.66
N HIS A 409 -14.17 8.37 5.88
CA HIS A 409 -13.47 9.09 4.81
C HIS A 409 -12.99 8.14 3.69
N ILE A 410 -12.38 7.01 4.05
CA ILE A 410 -11.89 6.03 3.07
C ILE A 410 -13.07 5.35 2.35
N LYS A 411 -14.14 5.02 3.07
CA LYS A 411 -15.39 4.52 2.48
C LYS A 411 -16.00 5.53 1.50
N ALA A 412 -16.02 6.81 1.85
CA ALA A 412 -16.53 7.86 0.97
C ALA A 412 -15.70 7.98 -0.31
N SER A 413 -14.37 7.92 -0.22
CA SER A 413 -13.50 7.86 -1.40
C SER A 413 -13.79 6.63 -2.28
N PHE A 414 -13.96 5.45 -1.69
CA PHE A 414 -14.36 4.25 -2.44
C PHE A 414 -15.68 4.44 -3.17
N GLU A 415 -16.73 4.90 -2.47
CA GLU A 415 -18.06 5.08 -3.06
C GLU A 415 -18.08 6.15 -4.16
N ARG A 416 -17.32 7.24 -3.98
CA ARG A 416 -17.12 8.27 -5.01
C ARG A 416 -16.51 7.66 -6.27
N ASP A 417 -15.45 6.87 -6.12
CA ASP A 417 -14.75 6.24 -7.24
C ASP A 417 -15.64 5.18 -7.91
N TRP A 418 -16.35 4.39 -7.10
CA TRP A 418 -17.28 3.35 -7.53
C TRP A 418 -18.45 3.89 -8.36
N ARG A 419 -18.99 5.05 -7.98
CA ARG A 419 -20.11 5.71 -8.66
C ARG A 419 -19.68 6.58 -9.83
N SER A 420 -18.38 6.81 -9.99
CA SER A 420 -17.84 7.63 -11.07
C SER A 420 -18.09 7.01 -12.45
N ARG A 421 -18.01 7.85 -13.49
CA ARG A 421 -18.04 7.42 -14.89
C ARG A 421 -16.88 6.50 -15.30
N TYR A 422 -15.83 6.45 -14.48
CA TYR A 422 -14.62 5.66 -14.73
C TYR A 422 -14.79 4.20 -14.27
N ALA A 423 -15.72 3.92 -13.34
CA ALA A 423 -16.01 2.56 -12.87
C ALA A 423 -17.06 1.87 -13.76
N LYS A 424 -16.62 0.95 -14.62
CA LYS A 424 -17.46 0.29 -15.64
C LYS A 424 -17.74 -1.18 -15.30
N ASN A 425 -18.96 -1.62 -15.60
CA ASN A 425 -19.31 -3.04 -15.59
C ASN A 425 -18.83 -3.71 -16.89
N LEU A 426 -18.33 -4.95 -16.81
CA LEU A 426 -17.84 -5.71 -17.98
C LEU A 426 -18.92 -6.03 -19.03
N GLN A 427 -20.20 -5.96 -18.68
CA GLN A 427 -21.31 -6.46 -19.52
C GLN A 427 -21.61 -5.66 -20.80
N LYS A 428 -20.82 -4.63 -21.15
CA LYS A 428 -21.12 -3.74 -22.28
C LYS A 428 -19.94 -3.35 -23.18
N SER A 429 -18.80 -4.03 -23.14
CA SER A 429 -17.69 -3.66 -24.04
C SER A 429 -17.43 -4.68 -25.17
N LYS A 430 -17.49 -4.18 -26.41
CA LYS A 430 -16.92 -4.82 -27.61
C LYS A 430 -15.41 -5.11 -27.49
N ASP A 431 -14.72 -4.61 -26.46
CA ASP A 431 -13.29 -4.80 -26.18
C ASP A 431 -12.94 -6.20 -25.67
N GLN A 432 -13.91 -6.99 -25.18
CA GLN A 432 -13.66 -8.40 -24.85
C GLN A 432 -13.17 -9.15 -26.11
N GLN A 433 -13.74 -8.87 -27.29
CA GLN A 433 -13.31 -9.48 -28.54
C GLN A 433 -11.95 -8.98 -29.03
N GLY A 434 -11.56 -7.74 -28.70
CA GLY A 434 -10.24 -7.18 -29.02
C GLY A 434 -9.10 -7.91 -28.30
N LYS A 435 -9.25 -8.15 -26.98
CA LYS A 435 -8.27 -8.93 -26.21
C LYS A 435 -8.36 -10.44 -26.45
N TYR A 436 -9.55 -11.00 -26.75
CA TYR A 436 -9.67 -12.40 -27.18
C TYR A 436 -9.03 -12.67 -28.57
N ARG A 437 -9.08 -11.71 -29.52
CA ARG A 437 -8.32 -11.80 -30.78
C ARG A 437 -6.81 -11.65 -30.55
N LEU A 438 -6.39 -10.81 -29.61
CA LEU A 438 -4.99 -10.72 -29.19
C LEU A 438 -4.49 -11.99 -28.52
N LEU A 439 -5.32 -12.76 -27.81
CA LEU A 439 -4.97 -14.08 -27.27
C LEU A 439 -4.67 -15.12 -28.38
N GLN A 440 -5.35 -15.03 -29.53
CA GLN A 440 -5.06 -15.87 -30.70
C GLN A 440 -3.81 -15.42 -31.46
N TRP A 441 -3.56 -14.11 -31.57
CA TRP A 441 -2.33 -13.58 -32.18
C TRP A 441 -1.11 -13.84 -31.28
N SER A 442 -1.24 -13.61 -29.98
CA SER A 442 -0.13 -13.72 -29.05
C SER A 442 0.29 -15.16 -28.80
N LYS A 443 -0.55 -16.18 -29.05
CA LYS A 443 -0.14 -17.59 -29.01
C LYS A 443 1.06 -17.88 -29.94
N SER A 444 1.28 -17.10 -31.01
CA SER A 444 2.47 -17.22 -31.86
C SER A 444 3.67 -16.35 -31.42
N GLN A 445 3.46 -15.43 -30.45
CA GLN A 445 4.46 -14.47 -29.97
C GLN A 445 4.91 -14.73 -28.51
N TRP A 446 4.09 -15.41 -27.71
CA TRP A 446 4.40 -15.77 -26.31
C TRP A 446 5.57 -16.76 -26.19
N GLU A 447 5.83 -17.58 -27.21
CA GLU A 447 6.94 -18.55 -27.20
C GLU A 447 8.32 -17.90 -27.41
N THR A 448 8.41 -16.62 -27.80
CA THR A 448 9.69 -15.99 -28.21
C THR A 448 10.09 -14.74 -27.42
N LYS A 449 9.29 -14.23 -26.48
CA LYS A 449 9.57 -12.94 -25.81
C LYS A 449 9.60 -12.94 -24.27
N GLU A 450 9.29 -14.04 -23.59
CA GLU A 450 9.20 -14.08 -22.12
C GLU A 450 10.54 -13.98 -21.35
N GLU A 451 11.69 -13.89 -22.01
CA GLU A 451 12.99 -13.81 -21.32
C GLU A 451 13.44 -12.39 -20.91
N LYS A 452 12.81 -11.30 -21.39
CA LYS A 452 13.37 -9.94 -21.18
C LYS A 452 12.47 -8.89 -20.52
N GLU A 453 11.15 -9.09 -20.40
CA GLU A 453 10.25 -7.99 -19.97
C GLU A 453 9.68 -8.10 -18.54
N TRP A 454 9.84 -9.24 -17.85
CA TRP A 454 9.30 -9.40 -16.48
C TRP A 454 10.30 -9.02 -15.36
N ASN A 455 11.57 -8.76 -15.71
CA ASN A 455 12.63 -8.42 -14.74
C ASN A 455 13.03 -6.94 -14.72
N ASN A 456 12.33 -6.06 -15.45
CA ASN A 456 12.55 -4.62 -15.33
C ASN A 456 11.54 -4.03 -14.34
N PRO A 457 11.95 -3.65 -13.12
CA PRO A 457 11.23 -2.64 -12.39
C PRO A 457 11.36 -1.33 -13.20
N LEU A 458 10.22 -0.80 -13.66
CA LEU A 458 10.11 0.62 -13.95
C LEU A 458 9.63 1.28 -12.66
#